data_AF-W1S3T2-F1
#
_entry.id   AF-W1S3T2-F1
#
_cell.length_a   1.000
_cell.length_b   1.000
_cell.length_c   1.000
_cell.angle_alpha   90.00
_cell.angle_beta   90.00
_cell.angle_gamma   90.00
#
_symmetry.space_group_name_H-M   'P 1'
#
loop_
_entity.id
_entity.type
_entity.pdbx_description
1 polymer ?
#
loop_
_entity_poly.entity_id
_entity_poly.type
_entity_poly.pdbx_seq_one_letter_code
_entity_poly.pdbx_strand_id
1 'polypeptide(L)'
;MSDPKPEQDGLPPQQPSIVEQPAEGAFASRRQLLMGGAVAASAIVSIRPALANTAASVLNCTIPVPDQGRAGKYIAPSGQVVPAGTPGAFPGTGRSFTGEQVKQALRGRPLPGTSYDQNQAYLNYIRRLQSGTSGFTCYASLQMPR
;
A
#
# COMPACT_ATOMS: atom_id res chain seq x y z
N MET A 1 40.42 -35.02 -3.14
CA MET A 1 41.44 -33.97 -3.28
C MET A 1 41.02 -33.09 -4.44
N SER A 2 40.94 -31.77 -4.40
CA SER A 2 40.88 -30.73 -3.38
C SER A 2 40.56 -29.49 -4.21
N ASP A 3 39.52 -28.73 -3.90
CA ASP A 3 39.32 -27.35 -4.36
C ASP A 3 38.26 -26.65 -3.48
N PRO A 4 38.23 -25.31 -3.40
CA PRO A 4 38.32 -24.59 -2.12
C PRO A 4 37.09 -23.73 -1.78
N LYS A 5 36.96 -23.47 -0.46
CA LYS A 5 36.35 -22.34 0.28
C LYS A 5 35.29 -21.43 -0.39
N PRO A 6 34.19 -21.15 0.34
CA PRO A 6 33.58 -19.83 0.37
C PRO A 6 33.76 -19.16 1.74
N GLU A 7 34.21 -17.91 1.71
CA GLU A 7 34.25 -16.99 2.84
C GLU A 7 32.82 -16.46 3.05
N GLN A 8 32.26 -16.65 4.25
CA GLN A 8 30.95 -16.12 4.61
C GLN A 8 31.13 -14.90 5.51
N ASP A 9 30.81 -13.72 4.96
CA ASP A 9 30.56 -12.50 5.72
C ASP A 9 29.28 -12.66 6.55
N GLY A 10 29.44 -12.68 7.87
CA GLY A 10 28.36 -12.63 8.84
C GLY A 10 28.62 -11.54 9.88
N LEU A 11 27.89 -10.44 9.81
CA LEU A 11 27.54 -9.61 10.98
C LEU A 11 26.27 -10.23 11.62
N PRO A 12 25.95 -10.05 12.93
CA PRO A 12 26.02 -8.79 13.71
C PRO A 12 26.30 -9.05 15.24
N PRO A 13 25.72 -8.33 16.21
CA PRO A 13 25.95 -6.95 16.69
C PRO A 13 26.70 -6.93 18.05
N GLN A 14 27.44 -5.86 18.36
CA GLN A 14 27.96 -5.62 19.72
C GLN A 14 27.17 -4.54 20.45
N GLN A 15 26.30 -4.98 21.35
CA GLN A 15 26.01 -4.40 22.67
C GLN A 15 25.95 -5.62 23.62
N PRO A 16 26.31 -5.56 24.93
CA PRO A 16 26.08 -4.46 25.88
C PRO A 16 27.33 -4.19 26.77
N SER A 17 27.37 -3.18 27.63
CA SER A 17 27.02 -3.35 29.06
C SER A 17 27.14 -2.01 29.83
N ILE A 18 26.03 -1.64 30.45
CA ILE A 18 25.90 -0.95 31.75
C ILE A 18 26.66 -1.78 32.84
N VAL A 19 27.21 -1.30 33.96
CA VAL A 19 26.80 -0.32 34.99
C VAL A 19 28.06 0.04 35.83
N GLU A 20 28.22 1.27 36.33
CA GLU A 20 28.21 1.66 37.77
C GLU A 20 29.59 2.30 38.12
N GLN A 21 29.83 3.34 38.94
CA GLN A 21 29.34 3.77 40.27
C GLN A 21 29.86 5.24 40.53
N PRO A 22 29.65 5.88 41.69
CA PRO A 22 29.27 7.28 41.82
C PRO A 22 30.39 8.09 42.52
N ALA A 23 30.25 9.41 42.59
CA ALA A 23 30.86 10.19 43.66
C ALA A 23 30.24 11.59 43.71
N GLU A 24 29.55 11.84 44.82
CA GLU A 24 29.47 13.10 45.56
C GLU A 24 29.52 14.43 44.79
N GLY A 25 28.36 15.10 44.76
CA GLY A 25 28.18 16.39 45.42
C GLY A 25 29.29 17.44 45.29
N ALA A 26 29.56 17.93 44.08
CA ALA A 26 30.18 19.24 43.89
C ALA A 26 29.07 20.26 43.58
N PHE A 27 28.87 21.24 44.46
CA PHE A 27 27.94 22.35 44.28
C PHE A 27 28.06 22.94 42.87
N ALA A 28 27.07 22.65 42.01
CA ALA A 28 27.01 23.20 40.67
C ALA A 28 26.82 24.72 40.76
N SER A 29 27.92 25.47 40.60
CA SER A 29 27.88 26.92 40.51
C SER A 29 27.02 27.33 39.32
N ARG A 30 26.10 28.28 39.53
CA ARG A 30 25.19 28.85 38.51
C ARG A 30 25.90 29.22 37.19
N ARG A 31 27.22 29.46 37.23
CA ARG A 31 28.04 29.79 36.06
C ARG A 31 28.31 28.61 35.11
N GLN A 32 28.28 27.37 35.58
CA GLN A 32 28.51 26.17 34.74
C GLN A 32 27.25 25.72 33.99
N LEU A 33 26.06 26.01 34.51
CA LEU A 33 24.79 25.76 33.80
C LEU A 33 24.59 26.67 32.58
N LEU A 34 25.28 27.80 32.50
CA LEU A 34 25.29 28.70 31.34
C LEU A 34 26.27 28.28 30.23
N MET A 35 27.11 27.26 30.47
CA MET A 35 28.02 26.66 29.48
C MET A 35 27.45 25.36 28.87
N GLY A 36 26.20 25.00 29.18
CA GLY A 36 25.49 23.83 28.64
C GLY A 36 24.75 24.10 27.32
N GLY A 37 25.13 25.15 26.59
CA GLY A 37 24.49 25.57 25.35
C GLY A 37 24.86 24.70 24.14
N ALA A 38 24.74 23.39 24.24
CA ALA A 38 24.78 22.50 23.08
C ALA A 38 23.34 22.17 22.67
N VAL A 39 22.71 23.12 21.98
CA VAL A 39 21.44 22.84 21.29
C VAL A 39 21.79 21.88 20.16
N ALA A 40 21.44 20.60 20.31
CA ALA A 40 21.50 19.66 19.21
C ALA A 40 20.56 20.17 18.12
N ALA A 41 21.12 20.71 17.04
CA ALA A 41 20.35 21.14 15.89
C ALA A 41 19.79 19.89 15.20
N SER A 42 18.58 19.47 15.59
CA SER A 42 17.85 18.46 14.86
C SER A 42 17.44 19.07 13.52
N ALA A 43 18.15 18.72 12.45
CA ALA A 43 17.73 19.06 11.10
C ALA A 43 16.43 18.31 10.81
N ILE A 44 15.29 19.01 10.94
CA ILE A 44 14.02 18.49 10.45
C ILE A 44 14.10 18.55 8.93
N VAL A 45 14.44 17.42 8.32
CA VAL A 45 14.38 17.27 6.86
C VAL A 45 12.91 17.19 6.49
N SER A 46 12.35 18.33 6.08
CA SER A 46 11.01 18.37 5.48
C SER A 46 11.11 17.75 4.09
N ILE A 47 10.84 16.46 4.00
CA ILE A 47 10.60 15.80 2.73
C ILE A 47 9.22 16.26 2.28
N ARG A 48 9.17 17.28 1.42
CA ARG A 48 7.98 17.49 0.59
C ARG A 48 8.00 16.34 -0.41
N PRO A 49 7.08 15.36 -0.32
CA PRO A 49 6.96 14.40 -1.40
C PRO A 49 6.59 15.23 -2.62
N ALA A 50 7.46 15.26 -3.62
CA ALA A 50 7.07 15.78 -4.91
C ALA A 50 5.93 14.87 -5.40
N LEU A 51 4.68 15.32 -5.26
CA LEU A 51 3.50 14.70 -5.86
C LEU A 51 3.56 14.73 -7.40
N ALA A 52 4.73 14.96 -7.99
CA ALA A 52 4.95 15.07 -9.42
C ALA A 52 4.84 13.71 -10.15
N ASN A 53 4.80 12.58 -9.44
CA ASN A 53 4.66 11.25 -10.06
C ASN A 53 3.48 10.40 -9.56
N THR A 54 2.61 10.91 -8.68
CA THR A 54 1.45 10.13 -8.23
C THR A 54 0.36 10.03 -9.31
N ALA A 55 0.24 11.02 -10.22
CA ALA A 55 -0.78 11.00 -11.28
C ALA A 55 -0.53 9.97 -12.39
N ALA A 56 0.74 9.61 -12.64
CA ALA A 56 1.12 8.57 -13.61
C ALA A 56 0.94 7.15 -13.05
N SER A 57 1.11 6.98 -11.73
CA SER A 57 0.90 5.70 -11.04
C SER A 57 -0.58 5.31 -10.92
N VAL A 58 -1.49 6.29 -10.86
CA VAL A 58 -2.96 6.09 -10.85
C VAL A 58 -3.50 5.50 -12.16
N LEU A 59 -2.78 5.66 -13.27
CA LEU A 59 -3.18 5.04 -14.53
C LEU A 59 -2.76 3.56 -14.53
N ASN A 60 -1.53 3.27 -14.09
CA ASN A 60 -0.98 1.91 -14.01
C ASN A 60 -1.44 1.07 -12.81
N CYS A 61 -2.37 1.55 -11.98
CA CYS A 61 -2.88 0.77 -10.86
C CYS A 61 -3.85 -0.32 -11.35
N THR A 62 -3.95 -1.41 -10.59
CA THR A 62 -4.83 -2.53 -10.92
C THR A 62 -5.96 -2.67 -9.89
N ILE A 63 -7.13 -3.05 -10.37
CA ILE A 63 -8.34 -3.26 -9.57
C ILE A 63 -8.69 -4.76 -9.69
N PRO A 64 -8.51 -5.54 -8.62
CA PRO A 64 -8.88 -6.95 -8.60
C PRO A 64 -10.41 -7.12 -8.54
N VAL A 65 -10.93 -8.05 -9.32
CA VAL A 65 -12.37 -8.39 -9.36
C VAL A 65 -12.53 -9.92 -9.26
N PRO A 66 -12.86 -10.46 -8.08
CA PRO A 66 -13.13 -9.81 -6.79
C PRO A 66 -11.82 -9.40 -6.09
N ASP A 67 -11.90 -8.67 -4.98
CA ASP A 67 -10.74 -8.42 -4.12
C ASP A 67 -10.13 -9.74 -3.61
N GLN A 68 -8.86 -9.68 -3.23
CA GLN A 68 -8.09 -10.86 -2.82
C GLN A 68 -8.74 -11.60 -1.63
N GLY A 69 -9.36 -10.86 -0.69
CA GLY A 69 -10.06 -11.46 0.45
C GLY A 69 -11.35 -12.19 0.08
N ARG A 70 -11.86 -11.98 -1.14
CA ARG A 70 -13.08 -12.58 -1.68
C ARG A 70 -12.82 -13.37 -2.96
N ALA A 71 -11.57 -13.76 -3.21
CA ALA A 71 -11.21 -14.63 -4.31
C ALA A 71 -12.03 -15.94 -4.28
N GLY A 72 -12.45 -16.44 -5.44
CA GLY A 72 -13.29 -17.64 -5.56
C GLY A 72 -14.78 -17.43 -5.27
N LYS A 73 -15.20 -16.22 -4.89
CA LYS A 73 -16.63 -15.85 -4.82
C LYS A 73 -17.13 -15.30 -6.15
N TYR A 74 -18.46 -15.25 -6.28
CA TYR A 74 -19.13 -14.79 -7.49
C TYR A 74 -19.64 -13.37 -7.28
N ILE A 75 -19.91 -12.67 -8.37
CA ILE A 75 -20.40 -11.29 -8.37
C ILE A 75 -21.80 -11.29 -8.96
N ALA A 76 -22.79 -10.93 -8.13
CA ALA A 76 -24.16 -10.75 -8.58
C ALA A 76 -24.28 -9.57 -9.56
N PRO A 77 -25.34 -9.48 -10.37
CA PRO A 77 -25.56 -8.36 -11.29
C PRO A 77 -25.55 -6.99 -10.58
N SER A 78 -25.96 -6.95 -9.31
CA SER A 78 -25.89 -5.75 -8.46
C SER A 78 -24.47 -5.36 -8.01
N GLY A 79 -23.45 -6.14 -8.35
CA GLY A 79 -22.07 -5.96 -7.87
C GLY A 79 -21.82 -6.45 -6.45
N GLN A 80 -22.75 -7.18 -5.83
CA GLN A 80 -22.51 -7.81 -4.52
C GLN A 80 -21.70 -9.09 -4.70
N VAL A 81 -20.83 -9.37 -3.75
CA VAL A 81 -20.12 -10.65 -3.70
C VAL A 81 -21.02 -11.70 -3.06
N VAL A 82 -21.23 -12.80 -3.75
CA VAL A 82 -22.13 -13.89 -3.36
C VAL A 82 -21.42 -15.25 -3.40
N PRO A 83 -21.94 -16.27 -2.70
CA PRO A 83 -21.42 -17.62 -2.81
C PRO A 83 -21.39 -18.13 -4.25
N ALA A 84 -20.43 -19.00 -4.56
CA ALA A 84 -20.36 -19.68 -5.84
C ALA A 84 -21.64 -20.50 -6.10
N GLY A 85 -22.11 -20.51 -7.34
CA GLY A 85 -23.35 -21.22 -7.73
C GLY A 85 -24.64 -20.42 -7.54
N THR A 86 -24.57 -19.16 -7.10
CA THR A 86 -25.75 -18.28 -7.04
C THR A 86 -26.29 -18.04 -8.46
N PRO A 87 -27.59 -18.32 -8.74
CA PRO A 87 -28.17 -18.11 -10.07
C PRO A 87 -28.02 -16.66 -10.55
N GLY A 88 -27.59 -16.49 -11.80
CA GLY A 88 -27.39 -15.17 -12.41
C GLY A 88 -26.16 -14.40 -11.91
N ALA A 89 -25.35 -14.98 -11.01
CA ALA A 89 -24.08 -14.40 -10.60
C ALA A 89 -22.96 -14.84 -11.53
N PHE A 90 -22.01 -13.95 -11.76
CA PHE A 90 -20.85 -14.20 -12.61
C PHE A 90 -19.67 -14.66 -11.77
N PRO A 91 -18.89 -15.66 -12.22
CA PRO A 91 -17.67 -16.05 -11.51
C PRO A 91 -16.75 -14.84 -11.42
N GLY A 92 -16.13 -14.61 -10.26
CA GLY A 92 -15.03 -13.67 -10.17
C GLY A 92 -13.89 -14.16 -11.06
N THR A 93 -13.42 -13.34 -12.01
CA THR A 93 -12.34 -13.77 -12.92
C THR A 93 -11.02 -13.98 -12.17
N GLY A 94 -10.88 -13.45 -10.95
CA GLY A 94 -9.60 -13.44 -10.22
C GLY A 94 -8.53 -12.61 -10.94
N ARG A 95 -8.92 -11.93 -12.03
CA ARG A 95 -8.08 -11.07 -12.82
C ARG A 95 -8.19 -9.67 -12.27
N SER A 96 -7.08 -8.95 -12.36
CA SER A 96 -7.06 -7.52 -12.06
C SER A 96 -7.16 -6.74 -13.37
N PHE A 97 -8.00 -5.72 -13.39
CA PHE A 97 -8.15 -4.79 -14.51
C PHE A 97 -7.30 -3.55 -14.27
N THR A 98 -6.72 -2.96 -15.31
CA THR A 98 -5.95 -1.72 -15.13
C THR A 98 -6.87 -0.52 -14.91
N GLY A 99 -6.34 0.53 -14.31
CA GLY A 99 -7.05 1.79 -14.09
C GLY A 99 -7.58 2.38 -15.40
N GLU A 100 -6.84 2.27 -16.51
CA GLU A 100 -7.30 2.72 -17.83
C GLU A 100 -8.46 1.89 -18.37
N GLN A 101 -8.39 0.57 -18.23
CA GLN A 101 -9.47 -0.33 -18.66
C GLN A 101 -10.75 0.00 -17.89
N VAL A 102 -10.65 0.19 -16.58
CA VAL A 102 -11.79 0.55 -15.74
C VAL A 102 -12.29 1.97 -16.07
N LYS A 103 -11.40 2.94 -16.27
CA LYS A 103 -11.78 4.31 -16.66
C LYS A 103 -12.53 4.34 -17.99
N GLN A 104 -12.03 3.60 -18.99
CA GLN A 104 -12.69 3.44 -20.27
C GLN A 104 -14.03 2.73 -20.12
N ALA A 105 -14.11 1.75 -19.21
CA ALA A 105 -15.33 1.01 -19.00
C ALA A 105 -16.43 1.81 -18.28
N LEU A 106 -16.03 2.69 -17.36
CA LEU A 106 -16.92 3.69 -16.75
C LEU A 106 -17.47 4.70 -17.78
N ARG A 107 -16.76 4.90 -18.91
CA ARG A 107 -17.20 5.72 -20.05
C ARG A 107 -18.04 4.93 -21.07
N GLY A 108 -18.35 3.66 -20.81
CA GLY A 108 -19.22 2.84 -21.65
C GLY A 108 -18.51 1.80 -22.52
N ARG A 109 -17.19 1.65 -22.44
CA ARG A 109 -16.50 0.53 -23.09
C ARG A 109 -16.65 -0.76 -22.27
N PRO A 110 -16.65 -1.95 -22.86
CA PRO A 110 -16.62 -3.19 -22.06
C PRO A 110 -15.22 -3.43 -21.49
N LEU A 111 -15.14 -4.05 -20.31
CA LEU A 111 -13.90 -4.60 -19.78
C LEU A 111 -13.38 -5.73 -20.70
N PRO A 112 -12.05 -5.91 -20.80
CA PRO A 112 -11.46 -6.88 -21.72
C PRO A 112 -11.73 -8.32 -21.27
N GLY A 113 -12.32 -9.10 -22.16
CA GLY A 113 -12.64 -10.51 -21.93
C GLY A 113 -13.89 -10.73 -21.09
N THR A 114 -14.78 -9.74 -20.98
CA THR A 114 -16.07 -9.87 -20.30
C THR A 114 -17.25 -9.79 -21.27
N SER A 115 -18.30 -10.58 -21.04
CA SER A 115 -19.59 -10.42 -21.73
C SER A 115 -20.33 -9.17 -21.23
N TYR A 116 -21.40 -8.76 -21.91
CA TYR A 116 -22.17 -7.56 -21.56
C TYR A 116 -22.68 -7.58 -20.11
N ASP A 117 -23.36 -8.66 -19.71
CA ASP A 117 -23.93 -8.76 -18.36
C ASP A 117 -22.85 -8.89 -17.28
N GLN A 118 -21.76 -9.62 -17.58
CA GLN A 118 -20.62 -9.75 -16.69
C GLN A 118 -19.92 -8.40 -16.50
N ASN A 119 -19.76 -7.62 -17.56
CA ASN A 119 -19.21 -6.27 -17.51
C ASN A 119 -20.05 -5.38 -16.59
N GLN A 120 -21.38 -5.41 -16.69
CA GLN A 120 -22.25 -4.64 -15.80
C GLN A 120 -22.09 -5.07 -14.34
N ALA A 121 -22.08 -6.36 -14.06
CA ALA A 121 -21.87 -6.89 -12.71
C ALA A 121 -20.52 -6.43 -12.12
N TYR A 122 -19.45 -6.49 -12.91
CA TYR A 122 -18.12 -6.07 -12.48
C TYR A 122 -18.01 -4.57 -12.29
N LEU A 123 -18.61 -3.76 -13.16
CA LEU A 123 -18.67 -2.32 -12.98
C LEU A 123 -19.48 -1.94 -11.74
N ASN A 124 -20.59 -2.63 -11.47
CA ASN A 124 -21.35 -2.44 -10.23
C ASN A 124 -20.54 -2.82 -9.00
N TYR A 125 -19.72 -3.87 -9.07
CA TYR A 125 -18.79 -4.23 -8.02
C TYR A 125 -17.73 -3.14 -7.80
N ILE A 126 -17.09 -2.65 -8.86
CA ILE A 126 -16.06 -1.61 -8.80
C ILE A 126 -16.63 -0.31 -8.21
N ARG A 127 -17.82 0.12 -8.63
CA ARG A 127 -18.52 1.30 -8.07
C ARG A 127 -18.80 1.19 -6.58
N ARG A 128 -18.85 -0.05 -6.05
CA ARG A 128 -19.15 -0.36 -4.65
C ARG A 128 -17.93 -0.63 -3.80
N LEU A 129 -16.72 -0.57 -4.37
CA LEU A 129 -15.50 -0.71 -3.60
C LEU A 129 -15.52 0.29 -2.43
N GLN A 130 -15.24 -0.21 -1.23
CA GLN A 130 -15.22 0.57 0.00
C GLN A 130 -13.77 0.91 0.36
N SER A 131 -13.59 1.97 1.16
CA SER A 131 -12.29 2.28 1.76
C SER A 131 -11.74 1.08 2.52
N GLY A 132 -10.47 0.74 2.26
CA GLY A 132 -9.81 -0.45 2.83
C GLY A 132 -9.92 -1.73 1.99
N THR A 133 -10.71 -1.75 0.90
CA THR A 133 -10.72 -2.88 -0.05
C THR A 133 -9.65 -2.71 -1.14
N SER A 134 -9.07 -3.82 -1.60
CA SER A 134 -8.03 -3.78 -2.65
C SER A 134 -8.62 -3.21 -3.94
N GLY A 135 -7.94 -2.21 -4.52
CA GLY A 135 -8.40 -1.52 -5.74
C GLY A 135 -9.27 -0.28 -5.49
N PHE A 136 -9.74 -0.03 -4.26
CA PHE A 136 -10.51 1.19 -3.95
C PHE A 136 -9.69 2.47 -4.20
N THR A 137 -8.44 2.49 -3.74
CA THR A 137 -7.54 3.65 -3.93
C THR A 137 -7.31 3.96 -5.40
N CYS A 138 -7.19 2.91 -6.23
CA CYS A 138 -7.11 3.03 -7.68
C CYS A 138 -8.41 3.64 -8.24
N TYR A 139 -9.56 3.06 -7.92
CA TYR A 139 -10.87 3.54 -8.39
C TYR A 139 -11.17 4.98 -7.95
N ALA A 140 -10.92 5.33 -6.69
CA ALA A 140 -11.09 6.68 -6.16
C ALA A 140 -10.24 7.70 -6.95
N SER A 141 -9.03 7.30 -7.33
CA SER A 141 -8.15 8.15 -8.11
C SER A 141 -8.59 8.36 -9.56
N LEU A 142 -9.43 7.46 -10.11
CA LEU A 142 -10.08 7.63 -11.41
C LEU A 142 -11.25 8.63 -11.37
N GLN A 143 -11.85 8.84 -10.19
CA GLN A 143 -12.98 9.75 -10.01
C GLN A 143 -12.55 11.22 -9.84
N MET A 144 -11.28 11.46 -9.51
CA MET A 144 -10.76 12.82 -9.44
C MET A 144 -10.78 13.45 -10.86
N PRO A 145 -11.54 14.55 -11.05
CA PRO A 145 -11.47 15.32 -12.28
C PRO A 145 -10.03 15.83 -12.46
N ARG A 146 -9.53 15.79 -13.67
CA ARG A 146 -8.27 16.46 -14.05
C ARG A 146 -8.60 17.62 -14.96
#